data_AF-A0A520C467-F1
#
_entry.id   AF-A0A520C467-F1
#
_cell.length_a   1.000
_cell.length_b   1.000
_cell.length_c   1.000
_cell.angle_alpha   90.00
_cell.angle_beta   90.00
_cell.angle_gamma   90.00
#
_symmetry.space_group_name_H-M   'P 1'
#
loop_
_entity.id
_entity.type
_entity.pdbx_description
1 polymer ?
#
loop_
_entity_poly.entity_id
_entity_poly.type
_entity_poly.pdbx_seq_one_letter_code
_entity_poly.pdbx_strand_id
1 'polypeptide(L)'
;MFPDTLFQALPLLVDEGKCRELLEKIRWKGQAPWCPYTGCHNRNVYKFKNGIHYKCAKCRKKFTVRVGTVMEDSKIPLRKWFLAIYFLTTEVKGLSTHQLAKHLKGHPANSVVHSKAR
;
A
#
# COMPACT_ATOMS: atom_id res chain seq x y z
N MET A 1 -0.53 -15.25 0.40
CA MET A 1 0.73 -15.35 1.17
C MET A 1 1.68 -14.28 0.64
N PHE A 2 2.45 -13.62 1.51
CA PHE A 2 3.46 -12.65 1.07
C PHE A 2 4.64 -13.42 0.44
N PRO A 3 5.31 -12.91 -0.61
CA PRO A 3 6.44 -13.61 -1.22
C PRO A 3 7.59 -13.79 -0.23
N ASP A 4 8.16 -15.00 -0.20
CA ASP A 4 9.21 -15.39 0.75
C ASP A 4 10.61 -14.94 0.30
N THR A 5 10.76 -14.56 -0.98
CA THR A 5 12.03 -14.13 -1.57
C THR A 5 11.90 -12.81 -2.31
N LEU A 6 13.01 -12.05 -2.37
CA LEU A 6 13.09 -10.78 -3.08
C LEU A 6 12.71 -10.95 -4.56
N PHE A 7 13.14 -12.06 -5.19
CA PHE A 7 12.88 -12.33 -6.59
C PHE A 7 11.38 -12.52 -6.90
N GLN A 8 10.63 -13.12 -5.99
CA GLN A 8 9.17 -13.23 -6.09
C GLN A 8 8.46 -11.89 -5.80
N ALA A 9 9.02 -11.07 -4.91
CA ALA A 9 8.48 -9.77 -4.56
C ALA A 9 8.69 -8.72 -5.66
N LEU A 10 9.85 -8.74 -6.33
CA LEU A 10 10.28 -7.73 -7.30
C LEU A 10 9.25 -7.44 -8.40
N PRO A 11 8.65 -8.43 -9.10
CA PRO A 11 7.66 -8.19 -10.15
C PRO A 11 6.38 -7.49 -9.65
N LEU A 12 6.00 -7.71 -8.40
CA LEU A 12 4.84 -7.07 -7.77
C LEU A 12 5.16 -5.63 -7.36
N LEU A 13 6.42 -5.39 -7.00
CA LEU A 13 6.92 -4.08 -6.59
C LEU A 13 7.12 -3.13 -7.77
N VAL A 14 7.19 -3.58 -9.03
CA VAL A 14 7.44 -2.67 -10.16
C VAL A 14 6.27 -1.70 -10.42
N ASP A 15 5.03 -2.14 -10.19
CA ASP A 15 3.82 -1.41 -10.55
C ASP A 15 2.93 -1.10 -9.33
N GLU A 16 2.43 0.14 -9.25
CA GLU A 16 1.59 0.57 -8.12
C GLU A 16 0.19 -0.08 -8.16
N GLY A 17 -0.33 -0.41 -9.35
CA GLY A 17 -1.56 -1.18 -9.52
C GLY A 17 -1.43 -2.60 -8.96
N LYS A 18 -0.39 -3.33 -9.33
CA LYS A 18 -0.08 -4.66 -8.79
C LYS A 18 0.11 -4.65 -7.28
N CYS A 19 0.79 -3.63 -6.75
CA CYS A 19 0.90 -3.41 -5.31
C CYS A 19 -0.49 -3.27 -4.67
N ARG A 20 -1.41 -2.54 -5.29
CA ARG A 20 -2.78 -2.36 -4.78
C ARG A 20 -3.58 -3.67 -4.79
N GLU A 21 -3.48 -4.45 -5.87
CA GLU A 21 -4.12 -5.76 -5.97
C GLU A 21 -3.58 -6.74 -4.92
N LEU A 22 -2.27 -6.73 -4.70
CA LEU A 22 -1.64 -7.52 -3.65
C LEU A 22 -2.17 -7.11 -2.27
N LEU A 23 -2.23 -5.80 -2.00
CA LEU A 23 -2.76 -5.28 -0.73
C LEU A 23 -4.23 -5.70 -0.52
N GLU A 24 -5.05 -5.65 -1.57
CA GLU A 24 -6.44 -6.09 -1.57
C GLU A 24 -6.55 -7.59 -1.24
N LYS A 25 -5.75 -8.43 -1.89
CA LYS A 25 -5.69 -9.87 -1.61
C LYS A 25 -5.27 -10.18 -0.17
N ILE A 26 -4.24 -9.50 0.33
CA ILE A 26 -3.74 -9.70 1.71
C ILE A 26 -4.78 -9.24 2.72
N ARG A 27 -5.29 -8.02 2.57
CA ARG A 27 -6.21 -7.39 3.52
C ARG A 27 -7.48 -8.20 3.71
N TRP A 28 -8.08 -8.65 2.61
CA TRP A 28 -9.35 -9.38 2.64
C TRP A 28 -9.17 -10.89 2.54
N LYS A 29 -7.93 -11.41 2.59
CA LYS A 29 -7.62 -12.85 2.52
C LYS A 29 -8.28 -13.56 1.33
N GLY A 30 -8.32 -12.89 0.19
CA GLY A 30 -9.00 -13.37 -1.02
C GLY A 30 -10.54 -13.37 -0.97
N GLN A 31 -11.15 -12.89 0.11
CA GLN A 31 -12.60 -12.74 0.23
C GLN A 31 -13.07 -11.42 -0.39
N ALA A 32 -14.39 -11.28 -0.51
CA ALA A 32 -15.01 -10.04 -0.95
C ALA A 32 -14.66 -8.85 -0.01
N PRO A 33 -14.45 -7.64 -0.56
CA PRO A 33 -14.16 -6.45 0.23
C PRO A 33 -15.23 -6.15 1.27
N TRP A 34 -14.81 -5.76 2.47
CA TRP A 34 -15.69 -5.26 3.52
C TRP A 34 -15.32 -3.85 3.95
N CYS A 35 -16.32 -3.13 4.44
CA CYS A 35 -16.21 -1.72 4.81
C CYS A 35 -15.24 -1.50 5.99
N PRO A 36 -14.16 -0.73 5.84
CA PRO A 36 -13.12 -0.60 6.86
C PRO A 36 -13.51 0.26 8.06
N TYR A 37 -14.64 1.00 7.98
CA TYR A 37 -15.07 1.87 9.06
C TYR A 37 -15.64 1.08 10.24
N THR A 38 -15.14 1.38 11.44
CA THR A 38 -15.42 0.68 12.71
C THR A 38 -16.90 0.54 13.05
N GLY A 39 -17.74 1.49 12.64
CA GLY A 39 -19.20 1.45 12.87
C GLY A 39 -20.03 0.75 11.79
N CYS A 40 -19.42 0.14 10.77
CA CYS A 40 -20.16 -0.41 9.63
C CYS A 40 -19.81 -1.86 9.33
N HIS A 41 -18.53 -2.17 9.03
CA HIS A 41 -18.04 -3.51 8.68
C HIS A 41 -18.87 -4.31 7.66
N ASN A 42 -19.71 -3.62 6.89
CA ASN A 42 -20.63 -4.25 5.96
C ASN A 42 -19.90 -4.87 4.77
N ARG A 43 -20.36 -6.04 4.32
CA ARG A 43 -19.79 -6.77 3.18
C ARG A 43 -20.36 -6.33 1.82
N ASN A 44 -21.48 -5.60 1.81
CA ASN A 44 -22.00 -5.02 0.57
C ASN A 44 -21.20 -3.75 0.22
N VAL A 45 -20.17 -3.94 -0.60
CA VAL A 45 -19.21 -2.94 -1.06
C VAL A 45 -19.08 -3.03 -2.59
N TYR A 46 -19.13 -1.87 -3.24
CA TYR A 46 -18.95 -1.74 -4.69
C TYR A 46 -17.55 -1.22 -5.01
N LYS A 47 -16.88 -1.84 -5.98
CA LYS A 47 -15.60 -1.36 -6.53
C LYS A 47 -15.88 -0.46 -7.74
N PHE A 48 -15.21 0.69 -7.80
CA PHE A 48 -15.33 1.62 -8.93
C PHE A 48 -14.54 1.10 -10.14
N LYS A 49 -14.92 1.54 -11.34
CA LYS A 49 -14.23 1.19 -12.60
C LYS A 49 -12.74 1.58 -12.61
N ASN A 50 -12.36 2.59 -11.83
CA ASN A 50 -10.95 2.98 -11.68
C ASN A 50 -10.10 1.98 -10.88
N GLY A 51 -10.70 0.97 -10.25
CA GLY A 51 -9.99 -0.06 -9.49
C GLY A 51 -9.34 0.41 -8.17
N ILE A 52 -9.50 1.69 -7.81
CA ILE A 52 -8.86 2.30 -6.63
C ILE A 52 -9.87 2.49 -5.50
N HIS A 53 -11.07 2.92 -5.85
CA HIS A 53 -12.08 3.34 -4.90
C HIS A 53 -13.14 2.26 -4.69
N TYR A 54 -13.63 2.22 -3.46
CA TYR A 54 -14.71 1.37 -3.00
C TYR A 54 -15.79 2.24 -2.37
N LYS A 55 -17.04 1.80 -2.40
CA LYS A 55 -18.15 2.44 -1.68
C LYS A 55 -18.99 1.40 -0.98
N CYS A 56 -19.24 1.65 0.30
CA CYS A 56 -20.13 0.80 1.09
C CYS A 56 -21.60 1.12 0.78
N ALA A 57 -22.43 0.09 0.60
CA ALA A 57 -23.87 0.27 0.43
C ALA A 57 -24.56 0.84 1.67
N LYS A 58 -24.13 0.41 2.87
CA LYS A 58 -24.72 0.76 4.17
C LYS A 58 -24.35 2.17 4.63
N CYS A 59 -23.06 2.45 4.85
CA CYS A 59 -22.63 3.77 5.35
C CYS A 59 -22.42 4.81 4.23
N ARG A 60 -22.53 4.42 2.96
CA ARG A 60 -22.39 5.29 1.76
C ARG A 60 -21.02 5.97 1.59
N LYS A 61 -20.10 5.81 2.54
CA LYS A 61 -18.74 6.34 2.50
C LYS A 61 -17.91 5.66 1.41
N LYS A 62 -17.05 6.46 0.79
CA LYS A 62 -16.02 5.99 -0.15
C LYS A 62 -14.74 5.71 0.61
N PHE A 63 -14.01 4.67 0.23
CA PHE A 63 -12.72 4.34 0.81
C PHE A 63 -11.79 3.74 -0.24
N THR A 64 -10.51 3.67 0.07
CA THR A 64 -9.52 2.90 -0.71
C THR A 64 -9.08 1.69 0.10
N VAL A 65 -8.37 0.76 -0.52
CA VAL A 65 -7.80 -0.40 0.19
C VAL A 65 -6.88 -0.02 1.38
N ARG A 66 -6.37 1.23 1.41
CA ARG A 66 -5.49 1.75 2.46
C ARG A 66 -6.23 2.21 3.73
N VAL A 67 -7.54 2.48 3.66
CA VAL A 67 -8.33 3.02 4.79
C VAL A 67 -8.36 2.04 5.97
N GLY A 68 -8.07 2.50 7.18
CA GLY A 68 -7.90 1.67 8.37
C GLY A 68 -6.60 0.85 8.38
N THR A 69 -5.56 1.32 7.70
CA THR A 69 -4.19 0.75 7.79
C THR A 69 -3.18 1.85 8.09
N VAL A 70 -1.96 1.45 8.46
CA VAL A 70 -0.81 2.37 8.61
C VAL A 70 -0.46 3.16 7.33
N MET A 71 -0.99 2.75 6.17
CA MET A 71 -0.76 3.38 4.87
C MET A 71 -1.85 4.41 4.49
N GLU A 72 -2.89 4.60 5.32
CA GLU A 72 -4.09 5.39 4.97
C GLU A 72 -3.76 6.83 4.56
N ASP A 73 -2.99 7.54 5.39
CA ASP A 73 -2.62 8.95 5.18
C ASP A 73 -1.17 9.10 4.71
N SER A 74 -0.56 8.01 4.25
CA SER A 74 0.82 8.04 3.82
C SER A 74 0.94 8.54 2.38
N LYS A 75 1.75 9.59 2.20
CA LYS A 75 2.20 10.08 0.88
C LYS A 75 3.24 9.18 0.20
N ILE A 76 3.67 8.12 0.89
CA ILE A 76 4.66 7.16 0.37
C ILE A 76 3.93 6.20 -0.60
N PRO A 77 4.47 5.96 -1.81
CA PRO A 77 3.93 4.97 -2.75
C PRO A 77 3.86 3.56 -2.14
N LEU A 78 2.85 2.76 -2.52
CA LEU A 78 2.71 1.39 -2.00
C LEU A 78 3.93 0.52 -2.27
N ARG A 79 4.61 0.73 -3.40
CA ARG A 79 5.87 0.04 -3.72
C ARG A 79 6.90 0.20 -2.60
N LYS A 80 7.09 1.42 -2.11
CA LYS A 80 8.05 1.70 -1.03
C LYS A 80 7.59 1.11 0.30
N TRP A 81 6.28 1.12 0.57
CA TRP A 81 5.72 0.43 1.74
C TRP A 81 5.99 -1.07 1.71
N PHE A 82 5.74 -1.74 0.58
CA PHE A 82 5.98 -3.17 0.47
C PHE A 82 7.46 -3.53 0.54
N LEU A 83 8.32 -2.71 -0.06
CA LEU A 83 9.77 -2.88 0.06
C LEU A 83 10.22 -2.71 1.52
N ALA A 84 9.66 -1.72 2.23
CA ALA A 84 9.95 -1.53 3.65
C ALA A 84 9.49 -2.72 4.49
N ILE A 85 8.28 -3.22 4.26
CA ILE A 85 7.74 -4.40 4.96
C ILE A 85 8.62 -5.62 4.67
N TYR A 86 9.00 -5.84 3.40
CA TYR A 86 9.88 -6.94 3.03
C TYR A 86 11.18 -6.91 3.85
N PHE A 87 11.90 -5.78 3.82
CA PHE A 87 13.13 -5.60 4.58
C PHE A 87 12.93 -5.81 6.09
N LEU A 88 11.82 -5.33 6.66
CA LEU A 88 11.51 -5.54 8.08
C LEU A 88 11.21 -7.01 8.41
N THR A 89 10.68 -7.79 7.46
CA THR A 89 10.30 -9.20 7.68
C THR A 89 11.42 -10.19 7.39
N THR A 90 12.36 -9.87 6.50
CA THR A 90 13.43 -10.80 6.08
C THR A 90 14.73 -10.63 6.84
N GLU A 91 14.95 -9.48 7.48
CA GLU A 91 16.22 -9.18 8.14
C GLU A 91 16.27 -9.79 9.55
N VAL A 92 17.06 -10.85 9.70
CA VAL A 92 17.21 -11.63 10.93
C VAL A 92 17.71 -10.79 12.11
N LYS A 93 18.47 -9.71 11.84
CA LYS A 93 19.07 -8.84 12.87
C LYS A 93 18.27 -7.55 13.12
N GLY A 94 17.19 -7.32 12.39
CA GLY A 94 16.46 -6.06 12.39
C GLY A 94 17.23 -4.92 11.71
N LEU A 95 16.51 -4.04 11.02
CA LEU A 95 17.09 -2.84 10.41
C LEU A 95 16.77 -1.61 11.25
N SER A 96 17.77 -0.76 11.46
CA SER A 96 17.52 0.58 12.00
C SER A 96 16.73 1.44 11.01
N THR A 97 15.97 2.41 11.52
CA THR A 97 15.20 3.36 10.69
C THR A 97 16.08 4.13 9.70
N HIS A 98 17.31 4.49 10.09
CA HIS A 98 18.28 5.15 9.23
C HIS A 98 18.75 4.24 8.08
N GLN A 99 19.06 2.97 8.37
CA GLN A 99 19.42 2.00 7.34
C GLN A 99 18.24 1.74 6.39
N LEU A 100 17.03 1.58 6.91
CA LEU A 100 15.83 1.43 6.10
C LEU A 100 15.61 2.64 5.18
N ALA A 101 15.76 3.86 5.70
CA ALA A 101 15.67 5.08 4.90
C ALA A 101 16.71 5.11 3.76
N LYS A 102 17.94 4.62 4.01
CA LYS A 102 18.96 4.49 2.95
C LYS A 102 18.54 3.50 1.86
N HIS A 103 17.98 2.35 2.22
CA HIS A 103 17.48 1.37 1.25
C HIS A 103 16.29 1.88 0.44
N LEU A 104 15.42 2.70 1.04
CA LEU A 104 14.25 3.28 0.37
C LEU A 104 14.55 4.55 -0.44
N LYS A 105 15.73 5.14 -0.26
CA LYS A 105 16.22 6.30 -1.03
C LYS A 105 16.72 5.84 -2.41
N GLY A 106 15.78 5.60 -3.32
CA GLY A 106 15.99 5.67 -4.77
C GLY A 106 15.43 6.99 -5.31
N HIS A 107 16.11 7.57 -6.31
CA HIS A 107 15.84 8.89 -6.91
C HIS A 107 14.34 9.25 -7.02
N PRO A 108 13.97 10.51 -6.76
CA PRO A 108 12.59 10.95 -6.87
C PRO A 108 12.11 10.86 -8.32
N ALA A 109 11.20 9.92 -8.59
CA ALA A 109 10.24 10.12 -9.66
C ALA A 109 9.36 11.31 -9.25
N ASN A 110 9.54 12.45 -9.93
CA ASN A 110 8.87 13.73 -9.73
C ASN A 110 9.25 14.52 -8.47
N SER A 111 10.44 15.10 -8.48
CA SER A 111 10.67 16.41 -7.85
C SER A 111 11.04 17.42 -8.93
N VAL A 112 10.02 18.03 -9.57
CA VAL A 112 10.21 19.36 -10.15
C VAL A 112 10.39 20.29 -8.95
N VAL A 113 11.65 20.43 -8.52
CA VAL A 113 12.04 21.48 -7.59
C VAL A 113 12.05 22.75 -8.42
N HIS A 114 11.00 23.56 -8.31
CA HIS A 114 11.10 24.96 -8.69
C HIS A 114 12.12 25.60 -7.74
N SER A 115 13.36 25.69 -8.19
CA SER A 115 14.35 26.59 -7.62
C SER A 115 13.83 28.01 -7.78
N LYS A 116 13.36 28.61 -6.68
CA LYS A 116 13.37 30.07 -6.60
C LYS A 116 14.84 30.49 -6.54
N ALA A 117 15.33 31.00 -7.67
CA ALA A 117 16.55 31.77 -7.71
C ALA A 117 16.29 33.11 -7.00
N ARG A 118 17.22 33.42 -6.09
CA ARG A 118 17.64 34.74 -5.57
C ARG A 118 16.58 35.82 -5.36
#